data_AF-A0AAV8T497-F1
#
_entry.id   AF-A0AAV8T497-F1
#
_cell.length_a   1.000
_cell.length_b   1.000
_cell.length_c   1.000
_cell.angle_alpha   90.00
_cell.angle_beta   90.00
_cell.angle_gamma   90.00
#
_symmetry.space_group_name_H-M   'P 1'
#
loop_
_entity.id
_entity.type
_entity.pdbx_description
1 polymer ?
#
loop_
_entity_poly.entity_id
_entity_poly.type
_entity_poly.pdbx_seq_one_letter_code
_entity_poly.pdbx_strand_id
1 'polypeptide(L)'
;MNADTCETLGGEDDASTDSGGDFYKDEVIQRILGSLGTSPYVIGDLQLLSLGSIVKDSEYFQDDRFIWPKGYTTLRKFNSIAVYKMEVLRDEYAKIQPLFRVTLDNGEQIKGSTPSACWKKIYKRMKLENGTSNSIDG
;
A
#
# COMPACT_ATOMS: atom_id res chain seq x y z
N MET A 1 9.87 55.48 -8.72
CA MET A 1 8.60 55.61 -7.97
C MET A 1 8.72 54.66 -6.78
N ASN A 2 8.61 55.20 -5.57
CA ASN A 2 8.64 54.47 -4.30
C ASN A 2 7.22 54.35 -3.72
N ALA A 3 7.09 53.44 -2.73
CA ALA A 3 5.96 53.17 -1.80
C ALA A 3 4.87 52.22 -2.37
N ASP A 4 4.36 51.19 -1.67
CA ASP A 4 4.09 51.05 -0.23
C ASP A 4 4.23 49.60 0.31
N THR A 5 4.58 49.53 1.59
CA THR A 5 4.48 48.41 2.55
C THR A 5 3.05 48.23 3.08
N CYS A 6 2.61 47.00 3.39
CA CYS A 6 1.52 46.76 4.35
C CYS A 6 1.59 45.36 4.99
N GLU A 7 2.17 45.36 6.20
CA GLU A 7 1.75 44.73 7.47
C GLU A 7 0.94 43.41 7.51
N THR A 8 1.43 42.55 8.41
CA THR A 8 0.96 41.27 8.94
C THR A 8 -0.40 41.30 9.65
N LEU A 9 -1.23 40.27 9.43
CA LEU A 9 -2.18 39.68 10.38
C LEU A 9 -2.09 38.16 10.13
N GLY A 10 -1.66 37.31 11.07
CA GLY A 10 -2.30 37.09 12.36
C GLY A 10 -3.39 36.02 12.18
N GLY A 11 -3.02 34.75 12.25
CA GLY A 11 -3.92 33.61 12.18
C GLY A 11 -3.26 32.39 12.81
N GLU A 12 -3.48 32.21 14.10
CA GLU A 12 -3.16 31.00 14.85
C GLU A 12 -4.13 29.90 14.39
N ASP A 13 -3.61 28.85 13.75
CA ASP A 13 -4.35 27.61 13.54
C ASP A 13 -3.82 26.52 14.48
N ASP A 14 -4.43 26.48 15.67
CA ASP A 14 -4.47 25.29 16.51
C ASP A 14 -5.10 24.13 15.73
N ALA A 15 -4.26 23.28 15.15
CA ALA A 15 -4.68 22.02 14.56
C ALA A 15 -3.86 20.86 15.15
N SER A 16 -4.25 20.50 16.38
CA SER A 16 -4.39 19.10 16.82
C SER A 16 -3.24 18.17 16.41
N THR A 17 -2.19 18.13 17.24
CA THR A 17 -1.29 16.97 17.25
C THR A 17 -2.00 15.79 17.91
N ASP A 18 -2.84 15.09 17.16
CA ASP A 18 -3.24 13.73 17.53
C ASP A 18 -2.14 12.77 17.06
N SER A 19 -1.04 12.77 17.81
CA SER A 19 -0.01 11.73 17.67
C SER A 19 -0.49 10.49 18.43
N GLY A 20 -1.57 9.89 17.95
CA GLY A 20 -1.99 8.54 18.28
C GLY A 20 -1.02 7.54 17.66
N GLY A 21 0.18 7.48 18.23
CA GLY A 21 1.24 6.56 17.83
C GLY A 21 0.79 5.12 18.04
N ASP A 22 0.38 4.46 16.97
CA ASP A 22 0.11 3.03 16.97
C ASP A 22 1.45 2.29 16.78
N PHE A 23 2.25 2.28 17.85
CA PHE A 23 3.64 1.81 17.88
C PHE A 23 3.82 0.37 17.38
N TYR A 24 2.79 -0.48 17.47
CA TYR A 24 2.85 -1.88 17.08
C TYR A 24 2.98 -2.11 15.57
N LYS A 25 2.46 -1.20 14.74
CA LYS A 25 2.46 -1.39 13.27
C LYS A 25 3.75 -0.91 12.61
N ASP A 26 4.43 0.02 13.25
CA ASP A 26 5.70 0.53 12.74
C ASP A 26 6.81 -0.51 12.90
N GLU A 27 6.77 -1.31 13.96
CA GLU A 27 7.71 -2.43 14.14
C GLU A 27 7.64 -3.48 13.01
N VAL A 28 6.44 -3.80 12.51
CA VAL A 28 6.27 -4.74 11.39
C VAL A 28 6.92 -4.20 10.13
N ILE A 29 6.68 -2.91 9.87
CA ILE A 29 7.28 -2.20 8.74
C ILE A 29 8.80 -2.14 8.88
N GLN A 30 9.31 -1.76 10.05
CA GLN A 30 10.74 -1.68 10.33
C GLN A 30 11.42 -3.06 10.24
N ARG A 31 10.75 -4.14 10.67
CA ARG A 31 11.24 -5.52 10.54
C ARG A 31 11.34 -5.93 9.07
N ILE A 32 10.33 -5.61 8.26
CA ILE A 32 10.36 -5.86 6.81
C ILE A 32 11.48 -5.04 6.16
N LEU A 33 11.60 -3.76 6.56
CA LEU A 33 12.55 -2.82 5.99
C LEU A 33 14.01 -3.18 6.30
N GLY A 34 14.30 -3.60 7.53
CA GLY A 34 15.64 -4.00 7.96
C GLY A 34 16.25 -5.12 7.11
N SER A 35 15.43 -5.89 6.40
CA SER A 35 15.88 -6.94 5.48
C SER A 35 16.30 -6.46 4.08
N LEU A 36 15.95 -5.23 3.69
CA LEU A 36 16.00 -4.78 2.29
C LEU A 36 17.18 -3.86 1.94
N GLY A 37 17.94 -3.37 2.92
CA GLY A 37 19.18 -2.62 2.72
C GLY A 37 19.07 -1.25 2.03
N THR A 38 17.85 -0.77 1.76
CA THR A 38 17.57 0.54 1.16
C THR A 38 16.52 1.27 2.00
N SER A 39 16.62 2.60 2.08
CA SER A 39 15.60 3.41 2.76
C SER A 39 14.32 3.39 1.92
N PRO A 40 13.15 3.14 2.53
CA PRO A 40 11.91 3.04 1.81
C PRO A 40 11.43 4.44 1.41
N TYR A 41 10.76 4.54 0.26
CA TYR A 41 10.13 5.79 -0.16
C TYR A 41 8.68 5.82 0.32
N VAL A 42 8.29 6.84 1.09
CA VAL A 42 6.97 6.92 1.73
C VAL A 42 6.12 7.99 1.05
N ILE A 43 4.87 7.65 0.73
CA ILE A 43 3.84 8.53 0.14
C ILE A 43 2.52 8.32 0.90
N GLY A 44 2.24 9.17 1.89
CA GLY A 44 1.08 8.99 2.77
C GLY A 44 1.11 7.61 3.44
N ASP A 45 0.03 6.84 3.27
CA ASP A 45 -0.09 5.47 3.81
C ASP A 45 0.60 4.38 2.97
N LEU A 46 1.23 4.77 1.85
CA LEU A 46 1.96 3.86 0.97
C LEU A 46 3.46 3.96 1.22
N GLN A 47 4.11 2.81 1.34
CA GLN A 47 5.55 2.71 1.47
C GLN A 47 6.10 1.81 0.37
N LEU A 48 6.97 2.37 -0.47
CA LEU A 48 7.66 1.68 -1.54
C LEU A 48 8.96 1.07 -1.02
N LEU A 49 9.04 -0.24 -1.14
CA LEU A 49 10.18 -1.05 -0.71
C LEU A 49 11.10 -1.37 -1.89
N SER A 50 10.52 -1.72 -3.04
CA SER A 50 11.28 -2.08 -4.24
C SER A 50 10.49 -1.66 -5.47
N LEU A 51 11.16 -1.00 -6.42
CA LEU A 51 10.61 -0.74 -7.76
C LEU A 51 10.59 -1.99 -8.64
N GLY A 52 11.35 -3.04 -8.29
CA GLY A 52 11.49 -4.23 -9.12
C GLY A 52 12.31 -3.99 -10.39
N SER A 53 12.14 -4.88 -11.37
CA SER A 53 12.79 -4.78 -12.68
C SER A 53 11.79 -4.92 -13.83
N ILE A 54 12.03 -4.15 -14.90
CA ILE A 54 11.22 -4.21 -16.12
C ILE A 54 11.43 -5.56 -16.79
N VAL A 55 10.33 -6.20 -17.13
CA VAL A 55 10.29 -7.48 -17.84
C VAL A 55 10.22 -7.20 -19.33
N LYS A 56 11.19 -7.71 -20.10
CA LYS A 56 11.28 -7.48 -21.56
C LYS A 56 10.97 -8.72 -22.40
N ASP A 57 11.01 -9.90 -21.78
CA ASP A 57 10.75 -11.21 -22.39
C ASP A 57 9.26 -11.59 -22.34
N SER A 58 8.38 -10.67 -21.94
CA SER A 58 6.93 -10.86 -21.95
C SER A 58 6.20 -9.54 -22.13
N GLU A 59 5.23 -9.54 -23.04
CA GLU A 59 4.33 -8.42 -23.30
C GLU A 59 3.27 -8.23 -22.19
N TYR A 60 2.95 -9.26 -21.40
CA TYR A 60 1.88 -9.20 -20.41
C TYR A 60 2.23 -8.39 -19.15
N PHE A 61 3.49 -7.97 -18.99
CA PHE A 61 3.95 -7.16 -17.86
C PHE A 61 3.79 -5.65 -18.08
N GLN A 62 3.14 -5.25 -19.17
CA GLN A 62 2.79 -3.85 -19.41
C GLN A 62 1.53 -3.77 -20.28
N ASP A 63 0.85 -2.64 -20.20
CA ASP A 63 -0.13 -2.18 -21.16
C ASP A 63 0.20 -0.75 -21.60
N ASP A 64 -0.65 -0.14 -22.42
CA ASP A 64 -0.43 1.23 -22.92
C ASP A 64 -0.32 2.30 -21.81
N ARG A 65 -0.75 1.99 -20.58
CA ARG A 65 -0.84 2.93 -19.45
C ARG A 65 0.09 2.57 -18.30
N PHE A 66 0.36 1.29 -18.07
CA PHE A 66 1.05 0.80 -16.88
C PHE A 66 2.15 -0.20 -17.22
N ILE A 67 3.22 -0.15 -16.44
CA ILE A 67 4.25 -1.19 -16.39
C ILE A 67 4.11 -1.87 -15.04
N TRP A 68 4.21 -3.20 -15.01
CA TRP A 68 4.22 -4.02 -13.80
C TRP A 68 5.62 -4.63 -13.63
N PRO A 69 6.54 -3.99 -12.91
CA PRO A 69 7.88 -4.52 -12.75
C PRO A 69 7.88 -5.80 -11.90
N LYS A 70 8.66 -6.79 -12.29
CA LYS A 70 8.86 -7.99 -11.48
C LYS A 70 9.61 -7.63 -10.20
N GLY A 71 9.08 -8.02 -9.04
CA GLY A 71 9.65 -7.71 -7.74
C GLY A 71 9.28 -6.32 -7.22
N TYR A 72 8.36 -5.60 -7.90
CA TYR A 72 7.74 -4.42 -7.33
C TYR A 72 7.10 -4.78 -5.99
N THR A 73 7.45 -4.05 -4.94
CA THR A 73 7.03 -4.34 -3.57
C THR A 73 6.66 -3.06 -2.84
N THR A 74 5.45 -3.02 -2.29
CA THR A 74 4.94 -1.91 -1.48
C THR A 74 4.24 -2.43 -0.23
N LEU A 75 4.20 -1.62 0.82
CA LEU A 75 3.32 -1.78 1.96
C LEU A 75 2.28 -0.66 1.91
N ARG A 76 1.02 -0.97 2.19
CA ARG A 76 -0.02 0.03 2.36
C ARG A 76 -0.72 -0.17 3.68
N LYS A 77 -0.75 0.86 4.52
CA LYS A 77 -1.66 0.93 5.66
C LYS A 77 -3.05 1.23 5.10
N PHE A 78 -4.03 0.40 5.37
CA PHE A 78 -5.38 0.63 4.84
C PHE A 78 -6.44 0.18 5.84
N ASN A 79 -7.27 1.15 6.27
CA ASN A 79 -8.03 1.06 7.52
C ASN A 79 -7.04 0.91 8.68
N SER A 80 -7.07 1.74 9.72
CA SER A 80 -5.98 1.93 10.71
C SER A 80 -5.47 0.66 11.43
N ILE A 81 -5.97 -0.53 11.10
CA ILE A 81 -5.79 -1.85 11.70
C ILE A 81 -4.89 -2.79 10.85
N ALA A 82 -4.76 -2.61 9.53
CA ALA A 82 -4.08 -3.60 8.68
C ALA A 82 -3.02 -3.02 7.72
N VAL A 83 -1.90 -3.72 7.60
CA VAL A 83 -0.87 -3.50 6.57
C VAL A 83 -1.01 -4.55 5.47
N TYR A 84 -0.99 -4.07 4.22
CA TYR A 84 -1.06 -4.90 3.03
C TYR A 84 0.26 -4.83 2.29
N LYS A 85 1.01 -5.94 2.27
CA LYS A 85 2.19 -6.07 1.42
C LYS A 85 1.76 -6.46 0.02
N MET A 86 1.98 -5.60 -0.95
CA MET A 86 1.65 -5.85 -2.36
C MET A 86 2.92 -6.14 -3.15
N GLU A 87 2.88 -7.22 -3.93
CA GLU A 87 4.00 -7.72 -4.72
C GLU A 87 3.56 -8.06 -6.14
N VAL A 88 4.43 -7.78 -7.11
CA VAL A 88 4.32 -8.26 -8.50
C VAL A 88 5.36 -9.34 -8.74
N LEU A 89 4.89 -10.54 -9.09
CA LEU A 89 5.72 -11.73 -9.31
C LEU A 89 5.52 -12.22 -10.73
N ARG A 90 6.30 -13.23 -11.12
CA ARG A 90 6.04 -14.02 -12.32
C ARG A 90 5.22 -15.24 -11.89
N ASP A 91 4.15 -15.52 -12.62
CA ASP A 91 3.36 -16.73 -12.34
C ASP A 91 4.23 -17.98 -12.54
N GLU A 92 4.15 -18.92 -11.60
CA GLU A 92 4.93 -20.16 -11.62
C GLU A 92 4.44 -21.10 -12.72
N TYR A 93 3.15 -21.04 -13.04
CA TYR A 93 2.48 -21.90 -14.01
C TYR A 93 2.53 -21.31 -15.42
N ALA A 94 2.06 -20.07 -15.58
CA ALA A 94 2.12 -19.34 -16.84
C ALA A 94 3.27 -18.35 -16.82
N LYS A 95 4.53 -18.83 -16.76
CA LYS A 95 5.83 -18.09 -16.64
C LYS A 95 5.99 -16.79 -17.45
N ILE A 96 5.03 -16.42 -18.28
CA ILE A 96 4.96 -15.19 -19.06
C ILE A 96 4.02 -14.14 -18.44
N GLN A 97 3.16 -14.46 -17.47
CA GLN A 97 2.17 -13.53 -16.92
C GLN A 97 2.59 -12.94 -15.57
N PRO A 98 2.20 -11.69 -15.28
CA PRO A 98 2.33 -11.12 -13.94
C PRO A 98 1.37 -11.83 -12.98
N LEU A 99 1.87 -12.10 -11.77
CA LEU A 99 1.08 -12.55 -10.63
C LEU A 99 1.09 -11.45 -9.57
N PHE A 100 -0.08 -10.87 -9.31
CA PHE A 100 -0.25 -9.91 -8.25
C PHE A 100 -0.57 -10.64 -6.96
N ARG A 101 0.21 -10.36 -5.91
CA ARG A 101 0.03 -10.93 -4.58
C ARG A 101 -0.16 -9.81 -3.57
N VAL A 102 -1.14 -9.98 -2.68
CA VAL A 102 -1.27 -9.17 -1.48
C VAL A 102 -1.14 -10.08 -0.27
N THR A 103 -0.20 -9.80 0.61
CA THR A 103 0.00 -10.51 1.88
C THR A 103 -0.46 -9.62 3.03
N LEU A 104 -1.32 -10.16 3.88
CA LEU A 104 -1.83 -9.51 5.08
C LEU A 104 -0.90 -9.77 6.27
N ASP A 105 -1.08 -9.02 7.36
CA ASP A 105 -0.30 -9.15 8.59
C ASP A 105 -0.36 -10.56 9.21
N ASN A 106 -1.48 -11.26 9.04
CA ASN A 106 -1.65 -12.66 9.48
C ASN A 106 -0.95 -13.69 8.57
N GLY A 107 -0.25 -13.24 7.52
CA GLY A 107 0.42 -14.08 6.53
C GLY A 107 -0.49 -14.60 5.41
N GLU A 108 -1.80 -14.33 5.44
CA GLU A 108 -2.73 -14.73 4.37
C GLU A 108 -2.30 -14.08 3.03
N GLN A 109 -2.31 -14.88 1.96
CA GLN A 109 -1.96 -14.42 0.62
C GLN A 109 -3.17 -14.42 -0.31
N ILE A 110 -3.42 -13.27 -0.91
CA ILE A 110 -4.44 -13.09 -1.94
C ILE A 110 -3.73 -12.90 -3.27
N LYS A 111 -3.97 -13.84 -4.19
CA LYS A 111 -3.40 -13.84 -5.54
C LYS A 111 -4.43 -13.45 -6.60
N GLY A 112 -3.96 -12.80 -7.66
CA GLY A 112 -4.77 -12.41 -8.82
C GLY A 112 -3.92 -12.10 -10.05
N SER A 113 -4.53 -12.20 -11.24
CA SER A 113 -3.89 -11.86 -12.52
C SER A 113 -3.88 -10.36 -12.80
N THR A 114 -4.59 -9.55 -12.02
CA THR A 114 -4.58 -8.08 -12.09
C THR A 114 -4.58 -7.49 -10.68
N PRO A 115 -4.12 -6.23 -10.48
CA PRO A 115 -4.20 -5.57 -9.18
C PRO A 115 -5.65 -5.50 -8.66
N SER A 116 -6.59 -5.16 -9.54
CA SER A 116 -8.01 -5.02 -9.20
C SER A 116 -8.64 -6.35 -8.75
N ALA A 117 -8.18 -7.49 -9.29
CA ALA A 117 -8.65 -8.80 -8.86
C ALA A 117 -8.31 -9.08 -7.39
N CYS A 118 -7.13 -8.66 -6.93
CA CYS A 118 -6.74 -8.78 -5.52
C CYS A 118 -7.59 -7.86 -4.64
N TRP A 119 -7.68 -6.57 -4.98
CA TRP A 119 -8.45 -5.60 -4.19
C TRP A 119 -9.93 -5.93 -4.11
N LYS A 120 -10.53 -6.43 -5.19
CA LYS A 120 -11.93 -6.88 -5.17
C LYS A 120 -12.16 -8.01 -4.15
N LYS A 121 -11.20 -8.92 -3.98
CA LYS A 121 -11.29 -9.97 -2.94
C LYS A 121 -11.12 -9.39 -1.54
N ILE A 122 -10.22 -8.42 -1.36
CA ILE A 122 -10.01 -7.72 -0.07
C ILE A 122 -11.28 -6.98 0.34
N TYR A 123 -11.86 -6.16 -0.54
CA TYR A 123 -13.09 -5.42 -0.24
C TYR A 123 -14.28 -6.33 0.05
N LYS A 124 -14.38 -7.48 -0.64
CA LYS A 124 -15.42 -8.48 -0.32
C LYS A 124 -15.27 -9.03 1.10
N ARG A 125 -14.06 -9.30 1.57
CA ARG A 125 -13.80 -9.77 2.93
C ARG A 125 -14.16 -8.70 3.97
N MET A 126 -13.67 -7.47 3.77
CA MET A 126 -14.01 -6.34 4.65
C MET A 126 -15.53 -6.13 4.79
N LYS A 127 -16.27 -6.29 3.68
CA LYS A 127 -17.73 -6.17 3.71
C LYS A 127 -18.41 -7.29 4.50
N LEU A 128 -17.87 -8.52 4.45
CA LEU A 128 -18.39 -9.65 5.21
C LEU A 128 -18.10 -9.47 6.70
N GLU A 129 -16.87 -9.11 7.05
CA GLU A 129 -16.43 -8.87 8.44
C GLU A 129 -17.23 -7.75 9.11
N ASN A 130 -17.46 -6.64 8.39
CA ASN A 130 -18.29 -5.53 8.89
C ASN A 130 -19.80 -5.86 8.92
N GLY A 131 -20.25 -6.88 8.19
CA GLY A 131 -21.65 -7.31 8.15
C GLY A 131 -22.01 -8.32 9.25
N THR A 132 -21.04 -9.09 9.73
CA THR A 132 -21.23 -10.12 10.77
C THR A 132 -21.28 -9.53 12.19
N SER A 133 -20.79 -8.30 12.42
CA SER A 133 -20.85 -7.64 13.73
C SER A 133 -22.25 -7.18 14.16
N ASN A 134 -23.27 -7.29 13.30
CA ASN A 134 -24.63 -6.79 13.57
C ASN A 134 -25.68 -7.90 13.82
N SER A 135 -25.26 -9.15 14.08
CA SER A 135 -26.20 -10.24 14.34
C SER A 135 -25.74 -11.15 15.48
N ILE A 136 -25.63 -10.59 16.69
CA ILE A 136 -25.81 -11.31 17.95
C ILE A 136 -26.60 -10.38 18.89
N ASP A 137 -27.90 -10.28 18.65
CA ASP A 137 -28.90 -10.16 19.72
C ASP A 137 -30.29 -10.49 19.14
N GLY A 138 -31.00 -11.41 19.78
CA GLY A 138 -32.28 -11.96 19.33
C GLY A 138 -32.58 -13.31 19.97
#